data_AF-A0A8T5P586-F1
#
_entry.id   AF-A0A8T5P586-F1
#
_cell.length_a   1.000
_cell.length_b   1.000
_cell.length_c   1.000
_cell.angle_alpha   90.00
_cell.angle_beta   90.00
_cell.angle_gamma   90.00
#
_symmetry.space_group_name_H-M   'P 1'
#
loop_
_entity.id
_entity.type
_entity.pdbx_description
1 polymer ?
#
loop_
_entity_poly.entity_id
_entity_poly.type
_entity_poly.pdbx_seq_one_letter_code
_entity_poly.pdbx_strand_id
1 'polypeptide(L)'
;MISTQFALADDCEYIKGKKICWDDGTVTTLSWGYSRTTISGYQIEARDFNWLGSVFIRVTYNNTVKEGMLSQGEAYIFDFSNSTGFLGVKIIADEVSNINPMPANIGIYPNDPGAKLTVKFPKEEEKKIPELSVSISTDGETKAGSIITTEINLENSGKSDIVDTGIS
;
A
#
# COMPACT_ATOMS: atom_id res chain seq x y z
N MET A 1 14.86 -30.49 -4.70
CA MET A 1 13.81 -29.56 -4.24
C MET A 1 14.21 -28.17 -4.69
N ILE A 2 13.56 -27.63 -5.73
CA ILE A 2 13.81 -26.26 -6.19
C ILE A 2 12.84 -25.39 -5.40
N SER A 3 13.39 -24.62 -4.46
CA SER A 3 12.67 -23.56 -3.77
C SER A 3 12.54 -22.39 -4.75
N THR A 4 11.40 -22.31 -5.45
CA THR A 4 11.02 -21.08 -6.16
C THR A 4 10.58 -20.06 -5.13
N GLN A 5 11.54 -19.27 -4.66
CA GLN A 5 11.27 -17.97 -4.05
C GLN A 5 10.69 -17.09 -5.15
N PHE A 6 9.36 -17.01 -5.23
CA PHE A 6 8.73 -15.94 -5.99
C PHE A 6 9.17 -14.65 -5.32
N ALA A 7 10.06 -13.91 -5.96
CA ALA A 7 10.21 -12.50 -5.65
C ALA A 7 8.82 -11.88 -5.86
N LEU A 8 8.12 -11.59 -4.75
CA LEU A 8 6.89 -10.82 -4.80
C LEU A 8 7.27 -9.52 -5.51
N ALA A 9 6.80 -9.35 -6.74
CA ALA A 9 6.93 -8.07 -7.42
C ALA A 9 6.39 -7.02 -6.46
N ASP A 10 7.18 -5.98 -6.19
CA ASP A 10 6.75 -4.87 -5.36
C ASP A 10 5.38 -4.38 -5.86
N ASP A 11 4.31 -4.60 -5.08
CA ASP A 11 2.94 -4.14 -5.35
C ASP A 11 2.92 -2.61 -5.19
N CYS A 12 3.51 -1.93 -6.16
CA CYS A 12 3.57 -0.47 -6.22
C CYS A 12 2.96 0.04 -7.52
N GLU A 13 2.25 1.15 -7.44
CA GLU A 13 1.63 1.83 -8.57
C GLU A 13 1.77 3.35 -8.48
N TYR A 14 1.68 4.03 -9.63
CA TYR A 14 1.78 5.48 -9.69
C TYR A 14 0.38 6.11 -9.63
N ILE A 15 0.12 6.87 -8.58
CA ILE A 15 -1.15 7.57 -8.37
C ILE A 15 -0.88 9.07 -8.34
N LYS A 16 -1.45 9.81 -9.29
CA LYS A 16 -1.25 11.27 -9.42
C LYS A 16 0.25 11.66 -9.40
N GLY A 17 1.09 10.86 -10.06
CA GLY A 17 2.54 11.08 -10.15
C GLY A 17 3.35 10.67 -8.93
N LYS A 18 2.74 10.14 -7.87
CA LYS A 18 3.43 9.59 -6.69
C LYS A 18 3.47 8.07 -6.78
N LYS A 19 4.64 7.47 -6.54
CA LYS A 19 4.76 6.01 -6.40
C LYS A 19 4.21 5.62 -5.02
N ILE A 20 3.20 4.75 -5.00
CA ILE A 20 2.61 4.21 -3.78
C ILE A 20 2.86 2.71 -3.77
N CYS A 21 3.43 2.20 -2.68
CA CYS A 21 3.61 0.76 -2.47
C CYS A 21 2.62 0.29 -1.42
N TRP A 22 2.02 -0.88 -1.63
CA TRP A 22 0.99 -1.42 -0.76
C TRP A 22 1.54 -2.47 0.19
N ASP A 23 0.94 -2.58 1.37
CA ASP A 23 1.18 -3.65 2.32
C ASP A 23 0.60 -4.99 1.84
N ASP A 24 0.78 -6.03 2.65
CA ASP A 24 0.26 -7.36 2.35
C ASP A 24 -1.28 -7.41 2.43
N GLY A 25 -1.89 -6.42 3.09
CA GLY A 25 -3.32 -6.27 3.26
C GLY A 25 -3.91 -7.07 4.41
N THR A 26 -5.13 -6.70 4.80
CA THR A 26 -5.98 -7.42 5.73
C THR A 26 -7.14 -8.02 4.97
N VAL A 27 -7.38 -9.33 5.16
CA VAL A 27 -8.53 -10.02 4.56
C VAL A 27 -9.74 -9.90 5.47
N THR A 28 -10.89 -9.58 4.90
CA THR A 28 -12.18 -9.53 5.60
C THR A 28 -13.28 -10.12 4.72
N THR A 29 -14.41 -10.46 5.33
CA THR A 29 -15.61 -10.91 4.61
C THR A 29 -16.78 -10.03 5.02
N LEU A 30 -17.46 -9.46 4.04
CA LEU A 30 -18.68 -8.68 4.25
C LEU A 30 -19.85 -9.37 3.56
N SER A 31 -21.01 -9.35 4.20
CA SER A 31 -22.27 -9.90 3.67
C SER A 31 -23.44 -9.00 3.98
N TRP A 32 -24.68 -9.30 3.58
CA TRP A 32 -25.82 -8.51 4.04
C TRP A 32 -26.02 -8.60 5.56
N GLY A 33 -25.80 -9.77 6.15
CA GLY A 33 -25.84 -9.97 7.60
C GLY A 33 -24.75 -9.20 8.36
N TYR A 34 -23.58 -9.05 7.73
CA TYR A 34 -22.42 -8.34 8.29
C TYR A 34 -21.82 -7.39 7.25
N SER A 35 -22.54 -6.32 6.97
CA SER A 35 -22.26 -5.43 5.83
C SER A 35 -21.18 -4.41 6.06
N ARG A 36 -20.68 -4.25 7.29
CA ARG A 36 -19.76 -3.18 7.66
C ARG A 36 -18.61 -3.69 8.52
N THR A 37 -17.42 -3.16 8.26
CA THR A 37 -16.26 -3.29 9.14
C THR A 37 -15.47 -1.98 9.20
N THR A 38 -14.57 -1.85 10.17
CA THR A 38 -13.63 -0.73 10.28
C THR A 38 -12.22 -1.27 10.36
N ILE A 39 -11.36 -0.84 9.44
CA ILE A 39 -9.95 -1.27 9.36
C ILE A 39 -9.08 -0.02 9.23
N SER A 40 -8.14 0.16 10.15
CA SER A 40 -7.21 1.31 10.17
C SER A 40 -7.90 2.68 10.03
N GLY A 41 -9.08 2.83 10.65
CA GLY A 41 -9.88 4.06 10.60
C GLY A 41 -10.77 4.23 9.36
N TYR A 42 -10.68 3.34 8.37
CA TYR A 42 -11.59 3.30 7.22
C TYR A 42 -12.79 2.43 7.54
N GLN A 43 -13.99 3.01 7.46
CA GLN A 43 -15.24 2.26 7.54
C GLN A 43 -15.61 1.76 6.15
N ILE A 44 -15.64 0.44 5.97
CA ILE A 44 -15.87 -0.24 4.70
C ILE A 44 -17.22 -0.95 4.78
N GLU A 45 -18.09 -0.67 3.82
CA GLU A 45 -19.44 -1.22 3.74
C GLU A 45 -19.69 -1.92 2.41
N ALA A 46 -20.18 -3.16 2.45
CA ALA A 46 -20.82 -3.82 1.33
C ALA A 46 -22.30 -3.45 1.31
N ARG A 47 -22.70 -2.59 0.37
CA ARG A 47 -24.07 -2.05 0.30
C ARG A 47 -25.00 -2.96 -0.50
N ASP A 48 -24.47 -3.58 -1.54
CA ASP A 48 -25.24 -4.40 -2.46
C ASP A 48 -24.33 -5.41 -3.17
N PHE A 49 -24.95 -6.48 -3.68
CA PHE A 49 -24.29 -7.51 -4.47
C PHE A 49 -25.12 -7.73 -5.73
N ASN A 50 -24.49 -7.78 -6.89
CA ASN A 50 -25.19 -8.11 -8.13
C ASN A 50 -25.06 -9.61 -8.46
N TRP A 51 -25.90 -10.09 -9.36
CA TRP A 51 -25.91 -11.48 -9.83
C TRP A 51 -24.73 -11.85 -10.74
N LEU A 52 -23.94 -10.87 -11.16
CA LEU A 52 -22.73 -11.04 -11.98
C LEU A 52 -21.47 -11.26 -11.14
N GLY A 53 -21.59 -11.28 -9.80
CA GLY A 53 -20.42 -11.42 -8.91
C GLY A 53 -19.68 -10.12 -8.67
N SER A 54 -20.40 -8.99 -8.60
CA SER A 54 -19.87 -7.71 -8.13
C SER A 54 -20.47 -7.29 -6.81
N VAL A 55 -19.70 -6.53 -6.03
CA VAL A 55 -20.10 -5.91 -4.78
C VAL A 55 -20.01 -4.39 -4.90
N PHE A 56 -21.04 -3.68 -4.43
CA PHE A 56 -21.01 -2.24 -4.28
C PHE A 56 -20.43 -1.88 -2.91
N ILE A 57 -19.26 -1.25 -2.91
CA ILE A 57 -18.52 -0.87 -1.72
C ILE A 57 -18.64 0.63 -1.48
N ARG A 58 -18.94 0.98 -0.22
CA ARG A 58 -18.83 2.34 0.30
C ARG A 58 -17.71 2.39 1.33
N VAL A 59 -16.77 3.31 1.15
CA VAL A 59 -15.68 3.59 2.09
C VAL A 59 -15.87 4.98 2.67
N THR A 60 -15.81 5.07 4.00
CA THR A 60 -15.87 6.35 4.72
C THR A 60 -14.59 6.54 5.52
N TYR A 61 -13.98 7.72 5.38
CA TYR A 61 -12.80 8.14 6.13
C TYR A 61 -12.88 9.64 6.41
N ASN A 62 -12.69 10.05 7.67
CA ASN A 62 -12.77 11.45 8.10
C ASN A 62 -14.00 12.21 7.54
N ASN A 63 -15.20 11.63 7.70
CA ASN A 63 -16.48 12.14 7.19
C ASN A 63 -16.59 12.27 5.66
N THR A 64 -15.56 11.89 4.91
CA THR A 64 -15.61 11.83 3.45
C THR A 64 -16.03 10.43 3.03
N VAL A 65 -16.96 10.36 2.07
CA VAL A 65 -17.51 9.10 1.56
C VAL A 65 -17.09 8.92 0.10
N LYS A 66 -16.67 7.70 -0.24
CA LYS A 66 -16.40 7.28 -1.60
C LYS A 66 -17.03 5.93 -1.85
N GLU A 67 -17.51 5.72 -3.07
CA GLU A 67 -18.23 4.52 -3.46
C GLU A 67 -17.66 3.98 -4.77
N GLY A 68 -17.78 2.67 -4.96
CA GLY A 68 -17.30 1.96 -6.14
C GLY A 68 -17.91 0.57 -6.23
N MET A 69 -17.99 0.04 -7.44
CA MET A 69 -18.40 -1.34 -7.67
C MET A 69 -17.18 -2.17 -8.05
N LEU A 70 -17.03 -3.34 -7.44
CA LEU A 70 -15.92 -4.26 -7.64
C LEU A 70 -16.47 -5.61 -8.06
N SER A 71 -16.10 -6.09 -9.23
CA SER A 71 -16.31 -7.47 -9.64
C SER A 71 -15.23 -8.37 -9.04
N GLN A 72 -15.50 -9.67 -8.95
CA GLN A 72 -14.49 -10.62 -8.49
C GLN A 72 -13.19 -10.49 -9.31
N GLY A 73 -12.05 -10.42 -8.61
CA GLY A 73 -10.72 -10.21 -9.15
C GLY A 73 -10.36 -8.75 -9.41
N GLU A 74 -11.31 -7.81 -9.32
CA GLU A 74 -11.05 -6.39 -9.49
C GLU A 74 -10.53 -5.74 -8.22
N ALA A 75 -9.74 -4.69 -8.41
CA ALA A 75 -9.22 -3.84 -7.36
C ALA A 75 -9.63 -2.39 -7.63
N TYR A 76 -9.89 -1.63 -6.57
CA TYR A 76 -10.20 -0.21 -6.66
C TYR A 76 -9.52 0.56 -5.53
N ILE A 77 -9.05 1.76 -5.86
CA ILE A 77 -8.35 2.63 -4.92
C ILE A 77 -9.28 3.76 -4.52
N PHE A 78 -9.64 3.76 -3.25
CA PHE A 78 -10.42 4.84 -2.65
C PHE A 78 -9.45 5.91 -2.14
N ASP A 79 -9.21 6.91 -2.99
CA ASP A 79 -8.24 7.99 -2.75
C ASP A 79 -8.85 9.13 -1.92
N PHE A 80 -8.47 9.28 -0.67
CA PHE A 80 -8.85 10.37 0.25
C PHE A 80 -7.75 11.43 0.42
N SER A 81 -6.81 11.50 -0.52
CA SER A 81 -5.66 12.41 -0.44
C SER A 81 -6.10 13.86 -0.33
N ASN A 82 -5.31 14.62 0.42
CA ASN A 82 -5.45 16.06 0.59
C ASN A 82 -4.10 16.74 0.30
N SER A 83 -3.92 17.99 0.74
CA SER A 83 -2.67 18.73 0.54
C SER A 83 -1.46 18.16 1.29
N THR A 84 -1.65 17.36 2.35
CA THR A 84 -0.56 16.88 3.20
C THR A 84 0.07 15.58 2.71
N GLY A 85 -0.62 14.80 1.87
CA GLY A 85 -0.09 13.52 1.42
C GLY A 85 -1.10 12.64 0.70
N PHE A 86 -0.61 11.49 0.22
CA PHE A 86 -1.50 10.44 -0.25
C PHE A 86 -2.18 9.79 0.94
N LEU A 87 -3.50 9.71 0.91
CA LEU A 87 -4.31 8.96 1.87
C LEU A 87 -5.26 8.11 1.05
N GLY A 88 -5.21 6.81 1.19
CA GLY A 88 -6.07 5.95 0.39
C GLY A 88 -6.01 4.50 0.85
N VAL A 89 -7.01 3.76 0.42
CA VAL A 89 -7.12 2.32 0.67
C VAL A 89 -7.39 1.62 -0.65
N LYS A 90 -6.65 0.55 -0.92
CA LYS A 90 -6.86 -0.33 -2.07
C LYS A 90 -7.69 -1.52 -1.60
N ILE A 91 -8.82 -1.76 -2.23
CA ILE A 91 -9.70 -2.88 -1.90
C ILE A 91 -9.76 -3.78 -3.12
N ILE A 92 -9.50 -5.06 -2.91
CA ILE A 92 -9.55 -6.13 -3.90
C ILE A 92 -10.74 -7.02 -3.54
N ALA A 93 -11.62 -7.28 -4.51
CA ALA A 93 -12.69 -8.26 -4.33
C ALA A 93 -12.17 -9.64 -4.72
N ASP A 94 -11.61 -10.39 -3.78
CA ASP A 94 -10.99 -11.69 -4.04
C ASP A 94 -12.02 -12.72 -4.52
N GLU A 95 -13.21 -12.71 -3.90
CA GLU A 95 -14.29 -13.64 -4.18
C GLU A 95 -15.64 -13.00 -3.87
N VAL A 96 -16.65 -13.24 -4.73
CA VAL A 96 -18.03 -12.80 -4.50
C VAL A 96 -18.95 -14.00 -4.66
N SER A 97 -19.69 -14.35 -3.59
CA SER A 97 -20.44 -15.60 -3.49
C SER A 97 -21.68 -15.70 -4.40
N ASN A 98 -21.98 -14.65 -5.17
CA ASN A 98 -23.17 -14.56 -6.01
C ASN A 98 -22.93 -14.91 -7.49
N ILE A 99 -21.81 -15.56 -7.82
CA ILE A 99 -21.56 -16.04 -9.18
C ILE A 99 -22.42 -17.29 -9.42
N ASN A 100 -23.61 -17.10 -9.99
CA ASN A 100 -24.41 -18.21 -10.47
C ASN A 100 -24.04 -18.51 -11.95
N PRO A 101 -23.41 -19.65 -12.27
CA PRO A 101 -22.90 -19.94 -13.61
C PRO A 101 -23.97 -20.16 -14.69
N MET A 102 -25.26 -20.00 -14.40
CA MET A 102 -26.33 -20.20 -15.37
C MET A 102 -27.61 -19.42 -15.01
N PRO A 103 -28.31 -18.78 -15.96
CA PRO A 103 -29.52 -18.00 -15.71
C PRO A 103 -30.77 -18.88 -15.52
N ALA A 104 -30.64 -20.02 -14.82
CA ALA A 104 -31.79 -20.87 -14.51
C ALA A 104 -32.73 -20.19 -13.51
N ASN A 105 -32.23 -19.20 -12.76
CA ASN A 105 -32.96 -18.47 -11.73
C ASN A 105 -32.47 -17.02 -11.64
N ILE A 106 -32.80 -16.21 -12.65
CA ILE A 106 -32.58 -14.76 -12.62
C ILE A 106 -33.34 -14.21 -11.39
N GLY A 107 -32.62 -13.77 -10.36
CA GLY A 107 -33.19 -13.16 -9.15
C GLY A 107 -33.24 -14.01 -7.88
N ILE A 108 -32.73 -15.26 -7.87
CA ILE A 108 -32.51 -15.99 -6.61
C ILE A 108 -31.13 -15.61 -6.07
N TYR A 109 -31.10 -14.64 -5.16
CA TYR A 109 -29.93 -14.35 -4.35
C TYR A 109 -29.71 -15.49 -3.36
N PRO A 110 -28.45 -15.88 -3.06
CA PRO A 110 -28.17 -16.67 -1.87
C PRO A 110 -28.75 -15.93 -0.65
N ASN A 111 -29.18 -16.67 0.38
CA ASN A 111 -29.82 -16.08 1.57
C ASN A 111 -28.97 -15.00 2.27
N ASP A 112 -27.66 -14.97 2.02
CA ASP A 112 -26.75 -13.91 2.44
C ASP A 112 -25.57 -13.82 1.45
N PRO A 113 -25.64 -13.01 0.37
CA PRO A 113 -24.51 -12.82 -0.53
C PRO A 113 -23.36 -12.16 0.23
N GLY A 114 -22.14 -12.60 -0.06
CA GLY A 114 -20.93 -12.11 0.59
C GLY A 114 -19.80 -11.86 -0.38
N ALA A 115 -18.86 -11.01 0.03
CA ALA A 115 -17.60 -10.77 -0.65
C ALA A 115 -16.44 -10.96 0.33
N LYS A 116 -15.45 -11.72 -0.10
CA LYS A 116 -14.13 -11.76 0.52
C LYS A 116 -13.29 -10.63 -0.10
N LEU A 117 -12.79 -9.76 0.77
CA LEU A 117 -12.07 -8.56 0.39
C LEU A 117 -10.66 -8.58 0.97
N THR A 118 -9.67 -8.23 0.16
CA THR A 118 -8.33 -7.87 0.65
C THR A 118 -8.22 -6.35 0.67
N VAL A 119 -7.96 -5.80 1.85
CA VAL A 119 -7.86 -4.36 2.11
C VAL A 119 -6.41 -3.99 2.36
N LYS A 120 -5.81 -3.21 1.47
CA LYS A 120 -4.40 -2.82 1.51
C LYS A 120 -4.22 -1.35 1.81
N PHE A 121 -3.18 -1.04 2.58
CA PHE A 121 -2.78 0.31 2.93
C PHE A 121 -1.41 0.66 2.34
N PRO A 122 -1.12 1.95 2.10
CA PRO A 122 0.20 2.39 1.69
C PRO A 122 1.23 1.99 2.74
N LYS A 123 2.31 1.34 2.31
CA LYS A 123 3.50 1.15 3.14
C LYS A 123 4.02 2.54 3.53
N GLU A 124 4.30 2.72 4.81
CA GLU A 124 5.07 3.88 5.24
C GLU A 124 6.44 3.78 4.57
N GLU A 125 6.86 4.83 3.85
CA GLU A 125 8.25 4.91 3.40
C GLU A 125 9.12 4.99 4.64
N GLU A 126 9.94 3.97 4.89
CA GLU A 126 11.02 4.08 5.86
C GLU A 126 11.86 5.29 5.46
N LYS A 127 11.83 6.34 6.29
CA LYS A 127 12.70 7.50 6.10
C LYS A 127 14.13 6.99 6.18
N LYS A 128 14.80 6.90 5.02
CA LYS A 128 16.24 6.62 4.99
C LYS A 128 16.94 7.72 5.76
N ILE A 129 17.48 7.36 6.92
CA ILE A 129 18.32 8.25 7.72
C ILE A 129 19.57 8.53 6.87
N PRO A 130 19.93 9.79 6.61
CA PRO A 130 21.15 10.08 5.88
C PRO A 130 22.36 9.61 6.69
N GLU A 131 23.23 8.84 6.03
CA GLU A 131 24.49 8.37 6.59
C GLU A 131 25.64 9.14 5.93
N LEU A 132 26.49 9.72 6.78
CA LEU A 132 27.76 10.31 6.36
C LEU A 132 28.86 9.31 6.68
N SER A 133 29.58 8.86 5.65
CA SER A 133 30.78 8.06 5.84
C SER A 133 32.03 8.89 5.53
N VAL A 134 33.03 8.74 6.40
CA VAL A 134 34.34 9.38 6.25
C VAL A 134 35.39 8.28 6.28
N SER A 135 36.21 8.21 5.24
CA SER A 135 37.39 7.35 5.23
C SER A 135 38.65 8.19 5.00
N ILE A 136 39.70 7.83 5.73
CA ILE A 136 41.00 8.48 5.67
C ILE A 136 42.02 7.40 5.34
N SER A 137 42.68 7.55 4.19
CA SER A 137 43.82 6.74 3.79
C SER A 137 45.07 7.61 3.76
N THR A 138 46.20 7.02 4.11
CA THR A 138 47.51 7.67 4.02
C THR A 138 48.42 6.79 3.19
N ASP A 139 49.09 7.39 2.23
CA ASP A 139 50.10 6.71 1.41
C ASP A 139 51.46 7.41 1.57
N GLY A 140 52.53 6.61 1.61
CA GLY A 140 53.91 7.06 1.84
C GLY A 140 54.66 6.35 2.97
N GLU A 141 55.99 6.29 2.87
CA GLU A 141 56.86 5.71 3.91
C GLU A 141 57.04 6.65 5.11
N THR A 142 56.87 6.13 6.33
CA THR A 142 57.16 6.83 7.60
C THR A 142 58.67 6.91 7.89
N LYS A 143 59.41 7.68 7.10
CA LYS A 143 60.83 8.01 7.33
C LYS A 143 61.01 9.52 7.49
N ALA A 144 62.05 9.92 8.23
CA ALA A 144 62.40 11.32 8.41
C ALA A 144 62.71 11.96 7.05
N GLY A 145 61.98 13.03 6.69
CA GLY A 145 62.09 13.72 5.41
C GLY A 145 61.13 13.24 4.32
N SER A 146 60.30 12.23 4.57
CA SER A 146 59.28 11.77 3.62
C SER A 146 58.06 12.69 3.58
N ILE A 147 57.46 12.82 2.39
CA ILE A 147 56.15 13.44 2.19
C ILE A 147 55.10 12.33 2.32
N ILE A 148 54.13 12.53 3.22
CA ILE A 148 52.97 11.66 3.36
C ILE A 148 51.81 12.32 2.63
N THR A 149 51.12 11.57 1.77
CA THR A 149 49.90 12.03 1.13
C THR A 149 48.71 11.42 1.86
N THR A 150 47.84 12.27 2.39
CA THR A 150 46.58 11.86 3.02
C THR A 150 45.44 12.10 2.05
N GLU A 151 44.64 11.07 1.81
CA GLU A 151 43.40 11.15 1.06
C GLU A 151 42.22 11.04 2.05
N ILE A 152 41.29 11.98 1.96
CA ILE A 152 40.08 12.00 2.78
C ILE A 152 38.90 11.88 1.83
N ASN A 153 38.19 10.76 1.91
CA ASN A 153 36.99 10.52 1.12
C ASN A 153 35.76 10.74 2.00
N LEU A 154 34.86 11.63 1.58
CA LEU A 154 33.58 11.89 2.21
C LEU A 154 32.46 11.44 1.27
N GLU A 155 31.65 10.49 1.71
CA GLU A 155 30.47 10.05 0.97
C GLU A 155 29.22 10.29 1.82
N ASN A 156 28.22 10.94 1.22
CA ASN A 156 26.90 11.14 1.80
C ASN A 156 25.91 10.24 1.06
N SER A 157 25.28 9.32 1.79
CA SER A 157 24.22 8.46 1.27
C SER A 157 22.90 8.73 1.99
N GLY A 158 21.88 9.15 1.25
CA GLY A 158 20.55 9.43 1.77
C GLY A 158 19.87 10.59 1.06
N LYS A 159 18.54 10.70 1.17
CA LYS A 159 17.81 11.91 0.76
C LYS A 159 17.81 12.88 1.93
N SER A 160 18.33 14.09 1.71
CA SER A 160 18.36 15.14 2.73
C SER A 160 16.99 15.80 2.85
N ASP A 161 16.12 15.27 3.72
CA ASP A 161 14.92 15.96 4.19
C ASP A 161 15.00 16.18 5.70
N ILE A 162 16.00 16.96 6.15
CA ILE A 162 16.00 17.55 7.49
C ILE A 162 16.15 19.07 7.31
N VAL A 163 15.02 19.74 7.15
CA VAL A 163 14.90 21.14 7.56
C VAL A 163 13.90 21.15 8.71
N ASP A 164 14.37 20.77 9.89
CA ASP A 164 13.71 21.15 11.13
C ASP A 164 14.30 22.50 11.54
N THR A 165 13.76 23.59 10.99
CA THR A 165 13.97 24.92 11.58
C THR A 165 13.05 25.05 12.78
N GLY A 166 13.34 24.25 13.82
CA GLY A 166 12.86 24.47 15.17
C GLY A 166 13.50 25.73 15.72
N ILE A 167 13.00 26.90 15.31
CA ILE A 167 13.14 28.13 16.08
C ILE A 167 11.89 28.19 16.97
N SER A 168 12.03 27.63 18.17
CA SER A 168 11.16 27.93 19.32
C SER A 168 11.72 29.12 20.09
#